data_AF-A0A974NZT2-F1
#
_entry.id   AF-A0A974NZT2-F1
#
_cell.length_a   1.000
_cell.length_b   1.000
_cell.length_c   1.000
_cell.angle_alpha   90.00
_cell.angle_beta   90.00
_cell.angle_gamma   90.00
#
_symmetry.space_group_name_H-M   'P 1'
#
loop_
_entity.id
_entity.type
_entity.pdbx_description
1 polymer ?
#
loop_
_entity_poly.entity_id
_entity_poly.type
_entity_poly.pdbx_seq_one_letter_code
_entity_poly.pdbx_strand_id
1 'polypeptide(L)'
;MSKSLDSQEAVSVRLPAPTPWPMIAAFAVVLLFAGLVTNLVVSFTGLLCAAIAFVGWFVDVFPYPRHEVVELKPLEERAVPVPMSEGTISYLQGRYQVQVPIYVHSYFSGVLGGVSGGIAMAAVAMTFGYLEGSIWYPINLVATASLPNLGVMGKEALMQFHFSALLVGIMVHVSLSVLVGLLYVALLPTLPAKFGWIWGGIAAPLVWSSLVYSFLNVVNPALAVHISWPWFILSQVTFGLVAGTVVYRSARIGTRQTWPLVDKMGVEGMRKRNEIPP
;
A
#
# COMPACT_ATOMS: atom_id res chain seq x y z
N MET A 1 -17.43 -32.42 53.52
CA MET A 1 -17.75 -33.26 52.33
C MET A 1 -17.64 -32.37 51.10
N SER A 2 -16.95 -32.86 50.08
CA SER A 2 -16.21 -32.12 49.05
C SER A 2 -17.00 -31.05 48.29
N LYS A 3 -16.45 -29.82 48.28
CA LYS A 3 -16.73 -28.83 47.26
C LYS A 3 -15.94 -29.25 46.00
N SER A 4 -16.52 -30.12 45.19
CA SER A 4 -16.00 -30.44 43.86
C SER A 4 -16.25 -29.23 42.94
N LEU A 5 -15.42 -28.21 43.08
CA LEU A 5 -15.23 -27.17 42.07
C LEU A 5 -14.12 -27.64 41.16
N ASP A 6 -14.37 -28.72 40.43
CA ASP A 6 -13.47 -29.19 39.38
C ASP A 6 -14.25 -29.21 38.07
N SER A 7 -14.48 -28.00 37.59
CA SER A 7 -14.64 -27.73 36.17
C SER A 7 -13.87 -26.43 35.97
N GLN A 8 -12.58 -26.58 35.67
CA GLN A 8 -11.83 -25.54 34.98
C GLN A 8 -12.63 -25.17 33.73
N GLU A 9 -13.52 -24.18 33.83
CA GLU A 9 -14.14 -23.60 32.64
C GLU A 9 -13.00 -22.95 31.86
N ALA A 10 -12.53 -23.65 30.83
CA ALA A 10 -11.62 -23.11 29.83
C ALA A 10 -12.29 -21.88 29.23
N VAL A 11 -11.97 -20.71 29.79
CA VAL A 11 -12.44 -19.43 29.28
C VAL A 11 -11.89 -19.33 27.86
N SER A 12 -12.76 -19.44 26.86
CA SER A 12 -12.37 -19.42 25.45
C SER A 12 -12.47 -18.00 24.90
N VAL A 13 -11.51 -17.59 24.06
CA VAL A 13 -11.53 -16.28 23.39
C VAL A 13 -11.77 -16.47 21.90
N ARG A 14 -12.70 -15.70 21.34
CA ARG A 14 -12.97 -15.67 19.90
C ARG A 14 -12.00 -14.72 19.22
N LEU A 15 -11.13 -15.24 18.36
CA LEU A 15 -10.16 -14.47 17.58
C LEU A 15 -10.47 -14.57 16.08
N PRO A 16 -10.06 -13.60 15.24
CA PRO A 16 -10.13 -13.74 13.79
C PRO A 16 -9.32 -14.98 13.35
N ALA A 17 -9.90 -15.80 12.49
CA ALA A 17 -9.20 -16.97 11.97
C ALA A 17 -8.01 -16.52 11.10
N PRO A 18 -6.84 -17.20 11.18
CA PRO A 18 -5.72 -16.90 10.30
C PRO A 18 -6.09 -17.16 8.84
N THR A 19 -5.69 -16.26 7.93
CA THR A 19 -5.98 -16.36 6.50
C THR A 19 -4.70 -16.22 5.66
N PRO A 20 -4.44 -17.13 4.69
CA PRO A 20 -3.22 -17.09 3.90
C PRO A 20 -3.30 -16.11 2.71
N TRP A 21 -4.49 -15.62 2.37
CA TRP A 21 -4.72 -14.88 1.13
C TRP A 21 -3.89 -13.61 0.94
N PRO A 22 -3.62 -12.78 1.95
CA PRO A 22 -2.77 -11.60 1.78
C PRO A 22 -1.35 -11.95 1.31
N MET A 23 -0.79 -13.05 1.81
CA MET A 23 0.53 -13.53 1.43
C MET A 23 0.53 -14.05 -0.01
N ILE A 24 -0.50 -14.83 -0.38
CA ILE A 24 -0.65 -15.36 -1.74
C ILE A 24 -0.85 -14.21 -2.74
N ALA A 25 -1.65 -13.20 -2.38
CA ALA A 25 -1.87 -12.02 -3.23
C ALA A 25 -0.57 -11.25 -3.46
N ALA A 26 0.22 -11.01 -2.41
CA ALA A 26 1.52 -10.36 -2.53
C ALA A 26 2.47 -11.15 -3.44
N PHE A 27 2.58 -12.47 -3.22
CA PHE A 27 3.41 -13.34 -4.06
C PHE A 27 2.94 -13.36 -5.52
N ALA A 28 1.63 -13.41 -5.76
CA ALA A 28 1.06 -13.39 -7.09
C ALA A 28 1.32 -12.07 -7.83
N VAL A 29 1.25 -10.94 -7.13
CA VAL A 29 1.65 -9.63 -7.67
C VAL A 29 3.14 -9.61 -8.04
N VAL A 30 4.01 -10.20 -7.21
CA VAL A 30 5.43 -10.35 -7.55
C VAL A 30 5.61 -11.18 -8.82
N LEU A 31 4.95 -12.33 -8.95
CA LEU A 31 5.01 -13.16 -10.16
C LEU A 31 4.49 -12.43 -11.40
N LEU A 32 3.42 -11.65 -11.26
CA LEU A 32 2.84 -10.87 -12.36
C LEU A 32 3.87 -9.92 -12.96
N PHE A 33 4.55 -9.12 -12.12
CA PHE A 33 5.56 -8.15 -12.57
C PHE A 33 6.90 -8.78 -12.94
N ALA A 34 7.37 -9.77 -12.17
CA ALA A 34 8.60 -10.49 -12.50
C ALA A 34 8.47 -11.24 -13.83
N GLY A 35 7.30 -11.83 -14.10
CA GLY A 35 6.98 -12.47 -15.36
C GLY A 35 6.94 -11.49 -16.52
N LEU A 36 6.49 -10.25 -16.31
CA LEU A 36 6.49 -9.23 -17.37
C LEU A 36 7.92 -8.92 -17.87
N VAL A 37 8.92 -9.06 -17.01
CA VAL A 37 10.34 -8.84 -17.35
C VAL A 37 11.00 -10.11 -17.90
N THR A 38 10.53 -11.30 -17.49
CA THR A 38 11.22 -12.57 -17.77
C THR A 38 10.47 -13.51 -18.71
N ASN A 39 9.18 -13.74 -18.48
CA ASN A 39 8.36 -14.70 -19.22
C ASN A 39 6.86 -14.42 -19.07
N LEU A 40 6.17 -14.23 -20.20
CA LEU A 40 4.72 -13.97 -20.24
C LEU A 40 3.86 -15.05 -19.56
N VAL A 41 4.27 -16.32 -19.60
CA VAL A 41 3.57 -17.42 -18.93
C VAL A 41 3.60 -17.25 -17.41
N VAL A 42 4.75 -16.80 -16.87
CA VAL A 42 4.87 -16.49 -15.44
C VAL A 42 3.98 -15.31 -15.07
N SER A 43 3.93 -14.28 -15.93
CA SER A 43 3.06 -13.11 -15.72
C SER A 43 1.58 -13.50 -15.69
N PHE A 44 1.15 -14.33 -16.65
CA PHE A 44 -0.23 -14.84 -16.71
C PHE A 44 -0.57 -15.72 -15.49
N THR A 45 0.36 -16.57 -15.06
CA THR A 45 0.19 -17.38 -13.84
C THR A 45 0.02 -16.48 -12.61
N GLY A 46 0.86 -15.44 -12.48
CA GLY A 46 0.74 -14.43 -11.44
C GLY A 46 -0.62 -13.72 -11.47
N LEU A 47 -1.12 -13.36 -12.66
CA LEU A 47 -2.44 -12.74 -12.83
C LEU A 47 -3.57 -13.64 -12.30
N LEU A 48 -3.57 -14.92 -12.68
CA LEU A 48 -4.58 -15.88 -12.22
C LEU A 48 -4.50 -16.11 -10.72
N CYS A 49 -3.29 -16.29 -10.18
CA CYS A 49 -3.08 -16.43 -8.73
C CYS A 49 -3.56 -15.19 -7.98
N ALA A 50 -3.34 -13.98 -8.51
CA ALA A 50 -3.78 -12.75 -7.89
C ALA A 50 -5.31 -12.67 -7.85
N ALA A 51 -5.98 -12.98 -8.97
CA ALA A 51 -7.44 -13.01 -9.04
C ALA A 51 -8.03 -14.00 -8.02
N ILE A 52 -7.50 -15.22 -7.94
CA ILE A 52 -7.93 -16.24 -6.97
C ILE A 52 -7.69 -15.76 -5.54
N ALA A 53 -6.52 -15.18 -5.26
CA ALA A 53 -6.18 -14.71 -3.92
C ALA A 53 -7.08 -13.55 -3.47
N PHE A 54 -7.37 -12.59 -4.35
CA PHE A 54 -8.28 -11.49 -4.02
C PHE A 54 -9.71 -11.96 -3.80
N VAL A 55 -10.22 -12.87 -4.63
CA VAL A 55 -11.56 -13.45 -4.45
C VAL A 55 -11.62 -14.26 -3.16
N GLY A 56 -10.64 -15.14 -2.91
CA GLY A 56 -10.55 -15.91 -1.67
C GLY A 56 -10.49 -15.03 -0.44
N TRP A 57 -9.69 -13.96 -0.48
CA TRP A 57 -9.61 -12.99 0.61
C TRP A 57 -10.95 -12.29 0.85
N PHE A 58 -11.62 -11.85 -0.23
CA PHE A 58 -12.91 -11.18 -0.13
C PHE A 58 -13.96 -12.08 0.51
N VAL A 59 -14.01 -13.35 0.13
CA VAL A 59 -14.93 -14.35 0.69
C VAL A 59 -14.62 -14.71 2.14
N ASP A 60 -13.35 -14.67 2.56
CA ASP A 60 -12.97 -14.91 3.96
C ASP A 60 -13.36 -13.76 4.90
N VAL A 61 -13.45 -12.54 4.37
CA VAL A 61 -13.72 -11.31 5.16
C VAL A 61 -15.20 -10.92 5.10
N PHE A 62 -15.87 -11.09 3.96
CA PHE A 62 -17.25 -10.66 3.74
C PHE A 62 -18.21 -11.84 3.54
N PRO A 63 -19.48 -11.73 4.00
CA PRO A 63 -20.05 -10.67 4.82
C PRO A 63 -19.72 -10.80 6.31
N TYR A 64 -19.33 -12.00 6.77
CA TYR A 64 -19.00 -12.27 8.17
C TYR A 64 -17.56 -12.79 8.27
N PRO A 65 -16.64 -12.07 8.93
CA PRO A 65 -15.28 -12.52 9.11
C PRO A 65 -15.24 -13.88 9.83
N ARG A 66 -14.39 -14.80 9.35
CA ARG A 66 -14.17 -16.08 10.02
C ARG A 66 -13.50 -15.87 11.37
N HIS A 67 -13.99 -16.56 12.39
CA HIS A 67 -13.44 -16.53 13.74
C HIS A 67 -13.14 -17.95 14.20
N GLU A 68 -12.05 -18.11 14.95
CA GLU A 68 -11.65 -19.34 15.63
C GLU A 68 -11.75 -19.12 17.14
N VAL A 69 -12.21 -20.14 17.86
CA VAL A 69 -12.30 -20.11 19.31
C VAL A 69 -11.02 -20.74 19.85
N VAL A 70 -10.18 -19.91 20.47
CA VAL A 70 -8.92 -20.37 21.07
C VAL A 70 -9.12 -20.48 22.58
N GLU A 71 -8.91 -21.68 23.11
CA GLU A 71 -8.97 -21.91 24.55
C GLU A 71 -7.81 -21.20 25.24
N LEU A 72 -8.12 -20.46 26.31
CA LEU A 72 -7.06 -19.88 27.12
C LEU A 72 -6.34 -21.00 27.86
N LYS A 73 -5.02 -20.90 27.90
CA LYS A 73 -4.18 -21.77 28.73
C LYS A 73 -4.68 -21.81 30.19
N PRO A 74 -4.47 -22.92 30.90
CA PRO A 74 -4.73 -23.00 32.35
C PRO A 74 -4.07 -21.83 33.09
N LEU A 75 -4.69 -21.37 34.17
CA LEU A 75 -4.24 -20.17 34.92
C LEU A 75 -2.75 -20.22 35.31
N GLU A 76 -2.23 -21.41 35.56
CA GLU A 76 -0.83 -21.68 35.94
C GLU A 76 0.18 -21.42 34.81
N GLU A 77 -0.26 -21.55 33.54
CA GLU A 77 0.57 -21.29 32.35
C GLU A 77 0.35 -19.90 31.76
N ARG A 78 -0.56 -19.10 32.33
CA ARG A 78 -0.78 -17.72 31.88
C ARG A 78 0.38 -16.85 32.32
N ALA A 79 0.71 -15.86 31.50
CA ALA A 79 1.69 -14.85 31.88
C ALA A 79 1.28 -14.20 33.21
N VAL A 80 2.25 -14.06 34.12
CA VAL A 80 2.03 -13.44 35.44
C VAL A 80 1.36 -12.08 35.21
N PRO A 81 0.20 -11.81 35.83
CA PRO A 81 -0.45 -10.51 35.72
C PRO A 81 0.55 -9.43 36.07
N VAL A 82 0.69 -8.42 35.22
CA VAL A 82 1.58 -7.28 35.50
C VAL A 82 1.12 -6.66 36.82
N PRO A 83 1.93 -6.68 37.89
CA PRO A 83 1.53 -6.10 39.15
C PRO A 83 1.33 -4.61 38.91
N MET A 84 0.10 -4.14 39.15
CA MET A 84 -0.22 -2.72 39.07
C MET A 84 0.60 -2.03 40.17
N SER A 85 1.53 -1.16 39.79
CA SER A 85 2.24 -0.33 40.77
C SER A 85 1.23 0.57 41.46
N GLU A 86 1.12 0.48 42.79
CA GLU A 86 0.33 1.40 43.61
C GLU A 86 0.93 2.81 43.70
N GLY A 87 2.07 3.04 43.03
CA GLY A 87 2.60 4.37 42.87
C GLY A 87 1.58 5.25 42.17
N THR A 88 0.93 6.13 42.93
CA THR A 88 0.13 7.24 42.41
C THR A 88 1.00 7.99 41.41
N ILE A 89 0.82 7.70 40.13
CA ILE A 89 1.44 8.48 39.07
C ILE A 89 0.86 9.87 39.27
N SER A 90 1.71 10.82 39.65
CA SER A 90 1.35 12.23 39.63
C SER A 90 0.86 12.49 38.21
N TYR A 91 -0.46 12.61 38.05
CA TYR A 91 -1.08 13.01 36.81
C TYR A 91 -0.45 14.35 36.48
N LEU A 92 0.56 14.33 35.60
CA LEU A 92 1.18 15.53 35.11
C LEU A 92 0.03 16.38 34.57
N GLN A 93 -0.30 17.46 35.28
CA GLN A 93 -1.25 18.50 34.87
C GLN A 93 -0.65 19.32 33.73
N GLY A 94 -0.14 18.64 32.71
CA GLY A 94 0.33 19.18 31.46
C GLY A 94 -0.43 18.45 30.37
N ARG A 95 -0.99 19.21 29.43
CA ARG A 95 -1.63 18.71 28.21
C ARG A 95 -0.61 17.96 27.32
N TYR A 96 -0.06 16.85 27.77
CA TYR A 96 0.45 15.83 26.86
C TYR A 96 -0.77 15.07 26.36
N GLN A 97 -1.50 15.70 25.44
CA GLN A 97 -2.38 14.97 24.56
C GLN A 97 -1.52 13.88 23.93
N VAL A 98 -1.81 12.62 24.24
CA VAL A 98 -1.29 11.50 23.47
C VAL A 98 -1.69 11.82 22.03
N GLN A 99 -0.72 12.20 21.19
CA GLN A 99 -0.95 12.42 19.77
C GLN A 99 -1.08 11.06 19.10
N VAL A 100 -2.11 10.30 19.48
CA VAL A 100 -2.56 9.18 18.67
C VAL A 100 -3.16 9.81 17.41
N PRO A 101 -2.80 9.34 16.20
CA PRO A 101 -3.43 9.85 14.98
C PRO A 101 -4.94 9.61 15.03
N ILE A 102 -5.68 10.65 15.40
CA ILE A 102 -7.14 10.68 15.39
C ILE A 102 -7.71 10.61 13.97
N TYR A 103 -6.88 10.90 12.96
CA TYR A 103 -7.22 10.85 11.55
C TYR A 103 -6.09 10.19 10.75
N VAL A 104 -6.44 9.29 9.83
CA VAL A 104 -5.53 8.69 8.85
C VAL A 104 -6.01 8.99 7.44
N HIS A 105 -5.09 9.08 6.48
CA HIS A 105 -5.45 9.17 5.07
C HIS A 105 -6.04 7.83 4.60
N SER A 106 -7.12 7.87 3.83
CA SER A 106 -7.73 6.65 3.30
C SER A 106 -6.84 6.00 2.24
N TYR A 107 -6.87 4.68 2.08
CA TYR A 107 -6.11 4.03 0.99
C TYR A 107 -6.50 4.57 -0.39
N PHE A 108 -7.77 4.96 -0.57
CA PHE A 108 -8.24 5.57 -1.81
C PHE A 108 -7.54 6.91 -2.12
N SER A 109 -7.16 7.69 -1.10
CA SER A 109 -6.34 8.89 -1.32
C SER A 109 -4.97 8.56 -1.92
N GLY A 110 -4.42 7.38 -1.59
CA GLY A 110 -3.19 6.87 -2.20
C GLY A 110 -3.38 6.51 -3.67
N VAL A 111 -4.50 5.85 -4.01
CA VAL A 111 -4.84 5.56 -5.41
C VAL A 111 -4.98 6.86 -6.22
N LEU A 112 -5.74 7.84 -5.71
CA LEU A 112 -5.92 9.14 -6.36
C LEU A 112 -4.61 9.91 -6.49
N GLY A 113 -3.78 9.90 -5.44
CA GLY A 113 -2.46 10.51 -5.46
C GLY A 113 -1.55 9.86 -6.49
N GLY A 114 -1.51 8.53 -6.52
CA GLY A 114 -0.75 7.76 -7.50
C GLY A 114 -1.15 8.05 -8.94
N VAL A 115 -2.46 7.99 -9.26
CA VAL A 115 -2.97 8.28 -10.61
C VAL A 115 -2.66 9.72 -11.02
N SER A 116 -2.90 10.68 -10.12
CA SER A 116 -2.66 12.11 -10.39
C SER A 116 -1.17 12.40 -10.60
N GLY A 117 -0.30 11.83 -9.74
CA GLY A 117 1.15 11.89 -9.91
C GLY A 117 1.61 11.24 -11.21
N GLY A 118 1.03 10.09 -11.57
CA GLY A 118 1.32 9.36 -12.81
C GLY A 118 0.96 10.16 -14.06
N ILE A 119 -0.17 10.86 -14.06
CA ILE A 119 -0.57 11.76 -15.14
C ILE A 119 0.42 12.93 -15.27
N ALA A 120 0.78 13.56 -14.15
CA ALA A 120 1.74 14.66 -14.17
C ALA A 120 3.13 14.21 -14.65
N MET A 121 3.59 13.04 -14.20
CA MET A 121 4.82 12.41 -14.67
C MET A 121 4.77 12.15 -16.18
N ALA A 122 3.67 11.57 -16.67
CA ALA A 122 3.51 11.27 -18.09
C ALA A 122 3.54 12.55 -18.94
N ALA A 123 2.95 13.64 -18.47
CA ALA A 123 3.02 14.94 -19.16
C ALA A 123 4.46 15.45 -19.27
N VAL A 124 5.27 15.36 -18.20
CA VAL A 124 6.70 15.73 -18.23
C VAL A 124 7.47 14.82 -19.18
N ALA A 125 7.26 13.51 -19.11
CA ALA A 125 7.92 12.54 -19.97
C ALA A 125 7.59 12.74 -21.46
N MET A 126 6.31 12.98 -21.79
CA MET A 126 5.89 13.28 -23.16
C MET A 126 6.44 14.63 -23.65
N THR A 127 6.59 15.62 -22.76
CA THR A 127 7.26 16.88 -23.09
C THR A 127 8.72 16.64 -23.47
N PHE A 128 9.44 15.83 -22.68
CA PHE A 128 10.78 15.37 -23.03
C PHE A 128 10.80 14.65 -24.38
N GLY A 129 9.90 13.68 -24.59
CA GLY A 129 9.79 12.96 -25.86
C GLY A 129 9.59 13.90 -27.05
N TYR A 130 8.68 14.87 -26.91
CA TYR A 130 8.46 15.89 -27.94
C TYR A 130 9.73 16.69 -28.26
N LEU A 131 10.49 17.11 -27.24
CA LEU A 131 11.76 17.83 -27.42
C LEU A 131 12.86 16.95 -28.07
N GLU A 132 12.84 15.65 -27.82
CA GLU A 132 13.70 14.67 -28.48
C GLU A 132 13.22 14.30 -29.90
N GLY A 133 12.02 14.74 -30.29
CA GLY A 133 11.46 14.61 -31.63
C GLY A 133 10.28 13.61 -31.76
N SER A 134 9.86 12.94 -30.67
CA SER A 134 8.66 12.11 -30.67
C SER A 134 8.11 11.85 -29.26
N ILE A 135 6.81 12.10 -29.08
CA ILE A 135 6.07 11.76 -27.84
C ILE A 135 6.05 10.25 -27.54
N TRP A 136 6.30 9.41 -28.55
CA TRP A 136 6.33 7.95 -28.41
C TRP A 136 7.62 7.45 -27.75
N TYR A 137 8.70 8.24 -27.84
CA TYR A 137 10.00 7.86 -27.29
C TYR A 137 9.94 7.43 -25.80
N PRO A 138 9.42 8.24 -24.86
CA PRO A 138 9.32 7.85 -23.45
C PRO A 138 8.39 6.65 -23.22
N ILE A 139 7.31 6.51 -24.00
CA ILE A 139 6.36 5.40 -23.87
C ILE A 139 7.04 4.09 -24.25
N ASN A 140 7.73 4.09 -25.39
CA ASN A 140 8.48 2.95 -25.87
C ASN A 140 9.65 2.62 -24.93
N LEU A 141 10.31 3.64 -24.38
CA LEU A 141 11.40 3.50 -23.43
C LEU A 141 10.97 2.72 -22.18
N VAL A 142 9.81 3.06 -21.59
CA VAL A 142 9.27 2.30 -20.44
C VAL A 142 8.96 0.85 -20.83
N ALA A 143 8.43 0.63 -22.04
CA ALA A 143 8.09 -0.71 -22.51
C ALA A 143 9.32 -1.60 -22.78
N THR A 144 10.51 -1.03 -23.03
CA THR A 144 11.75 -1.82 -23.26
C THR A 144 12.09 -2.77 -22.12
N ALA A 145 11.71 -2.43 -20.88
CA ALA A 145 11.93 -3.28 -19.71
C ALA A 145 11.13 -4.60 -19.77
N SER A 146 10.07 -4.64 -20.58
CA SER A 146 9.15 -5.77 -20.72
C SER A 146 9.12 -6.36 -22.12
N LEU A 147 9.62 -5.63 -23.12
CA LEU A 147 9.67 -6.01 -24.52
C LEU A 147 11.13 -6.03 -24.98
N PRO A 148 11.83 -7.17 -24.87
CA PRO A 148 13.25 -7.28 -25.17
C PRO A 148 13.61 -6.84 -26.61
N ASN A 149 12.68 -7.03 -27.55
CA ASN A 149 12.85 -6.61 -28.94
C ASN A 149 12.97 -5.09 -29.10
N LEU A 150 12.35 -4.28 -28.24
CA LEU A 150 12.51 -2.82 -28.24
C LEU A 150 13.83 -2.39 -27.60
N GLY A 151 14.33 -3.14 -26.60
CA GLY A 151 15.55 -2.80 -25.88
C GLY A 151 16.84 -2.85 -26.71
N VAL A 152 16.81 -3.52 -27.87
CA VAL A 152 17.95 -3.59 -28.81
C VAL A 152 17.83 -2.62 -29.98
N MET A 153 16.73 -1.87 -30.07
CA MET A 153 16.51 -0.94 -31.17
C MET A 153 17.29 0.37 -30.99
N GLY A 154 17.69 0.96 -32.11
CA GLY A 154 18.22 2.33 -32.13
C GLY A 154 17.17 3.36 -31.71
N LYS A 155 17.64 4.56 -31.34
CA LYS A 155 16.79 5.67 -30.87
C LYS A 155 15.70 6.03 -31.88
N GLU A 156 16.02 6.03 -33.17
CA GLU A 156 15.11 6.38 -34.26
C GLU A 156 13.90 5.43 -34.32
N ALA A 157 14.12 4.14 -34.07
CA ALA A 157 13.06 3.15 -34.04
C ALA A 157 12.20 3.24 -32.76
N LEU A 158 12.79 3.65 -31.63
CA LEU A 158 12.06 3.98 -30.40
C LEU A 158 11.23 5.27 -30.52
N MET A 159 11.47 6.11 -31.52
CA MET A 159 10.63 7.29 -31.78
C MET A 159 9.38 6.97 -32.58
N GLN A 160 9.28 5.77 -33.16
CA GLN A 160 8.12 5.33 -33.95
C GLN A 160 6.98 4.83 -33.05
N PHE A 161 5.76 4.88 -33.58
CA PHE A 161 4.61 4.31 -32.88
C PHE A 161 4.67 2.77 -32.86
N HIS A 162 4.56 2.17 -31.68
CA HIS A 162 4.44 0.73 -31.49
C HIS A 162 3.23 0.43 -30.59
N PHE A 163 2.22 -0.23 -31.14
CA PHE A 163 0.98 -0.52 -30.41
C PHE A 163 1.20 -1.38 -29.15
N SER A 164 2.07 -2.39 -29.25
CA SER A 164 2.43 -3.25 -28.11
C SER A 164 3.13 -2.47 -26.99
N ALA A 165 4.02 -1.55 -27.37
CA ALA A 165 4.73 -0.68 -26.44
C ALA A 165 3.78 0.28 -25.72
N LEU A 166 2.81 0.84 -26.43
CA LEU A 166 1.77 1.67 -25.82
C LEU A 166 0.96 0.89 -24.77
N LEU A 167 0.50 -0.32 -25.13
CA LEU A 167 -0.31 -1.15 -24.24
C LEU A 167 0.47 -1.52 -22.97
N VAL A 168 1.69 -2.03 -23.13
CA VAL A 168 2.57 -2.44 -22.03
C VAL A 168 2.99 -1.23 -21.20
N GLY A 169 3.36 -0.12 -21.84
CA GLY A 169 3.75 1.13 -21.18
C GLY A 169 2.63 1.70 -20.32
N ILE A 170 1.39 1.75 -20.83
CA ILE A 170 0.22 2.17 -20.04
C ILE A 170 0.00 1.22 -18.85
N MET A 171 0.02 -0.09 -19.09
CA MET A 171 -0.22 -1.08 -18.04
C MET A 171 0.82 -0.96 -16.92
N VAL A 172 2.11 -0.88 -17.25
CA VAL A 172 3.20 -0.72 -16.28
C VAL A 172 3.08 0.62 -15.55
N HIS A 173 2.90 1.72 -16.29
CA HIS A 173 2.86 3.05 -15.72
C HIS A 173 1.68 3.26 -14.77
N VAL A 174 0.48 2.87 -15.17
CA VAL A 174 -0.72 2.97 -14.31
C VAL A 174 -0.57 2.09 -13.08
N SER A 175 -0.13 0.83 -13.25
CA SER A 175 -0.01 -0.09 -12.12
C SER A 175 1.03 0.36 -11.11
N LEU A 176 2.23 0.75 -11.56
CA LEU A 176 3.26 1.28 -10.68
C LEU A 176 2.83 2.60 -10.03
N SER A 177 2.16 3.48 -10.75
CA SER A 177 1.63 4.73 -10.18
C SER A 177 0.66 4.47 -9.02
N VAL A 178 -0.27 3.53 -9.20
CA VAL A 178 -1.22 3.13 -8.13
C VAL A 178 -0.49 2.48 -6.96
N LEU A 179 0.42 1.55 -7.21
CA LEU A 179 1.18 0.86 -6.16
C LEU A 179 2.04 1.83 -5.34
N VAL A 180 2.73 2.76 -6.01
CA VAL A 180 3.54 3.79 -5.32
C VAL A 180 2.64 4.75 -4.55
N GLY A 181 1.47 5.13 -5.08
CA GLY A 181 0.49 5.94 -4.35
C GLY A 181 -0.06 5.27 -3.09
N LEU A 182 -0.34 3.96 -3.17
CA LEU A 182 -0.73 3.15 -2.01
C LEU A 182 0.41 3.05 -0.99
N LEU A 183 1.64 2.80 -1.46
CA LEU A 183 2.84 2.73 -0.62
C LEU A 183 3.08 4.06 0.11
N TYR A 184 2.90 5.19 -0.59
CA TYR A 184 3.03 6.52 0.00
C TYR A 184 2.13 6.70 1.22
N VAL A 185 0.83 6.37 1.08
CA VAL A 185 -0.14 6.50 2.18
C VAL A 185 0.16 5.51 3.30
N ALA A 186 0.59 4.29 2.98
CA ALA A 186 0.93 3.28 3.96
C ALA A 186 2.16 3.67 4.80
N LEU A 187 3.15 4.35 4.20
CA LEU A 187 4.36 4.80 4.89
C LEU A 187 4.21 6.12 5.61
N LEU A 188 3.19 6.93 5.29
CA LEU A 188 2.99 8.26 5.87
C LEU A 188 3.03 8.27 7.42
N PRO A 189 2.41 7.32 8.15
CA PRO A 189 2.46 7.28 9.62
C PRO A 189 3.87 7.01 10.18
N THR A 190 4.75 6.40 9.39
CA THR A 190 6.14 6.07 9.79
C THR A 190 7.12 7.21 9.53
N LEU A 191 6.73 8.17 8.68
CA LEU A 191 7.58 9.29 8.30
C LEU A 191 7.52 10.43 9.34
N PRO A 192 8.61 11.20 9.51
CA PRO A 192 8.61 12.36 10.40
C PRO A 192 7.53 13.37 10.00
N ALA A 193 6.53 13.58 10.87
CA ALA A 193 5.34 14.38 10.56
C ALA A 193 5.67 15.82 10.08
N LYS A 194 6.73 16.43 10.63
CA LYS A 194 7.19 17.77 10.26
C LYS A 194 7.69 17.89 8.81
N PHE A 195 8.08 16.79 8.17
CA PHE A 195 8.68 16.78 6.83
C PHE A 195 8.04 15.76 5.88
N GLY A 196 6.83 15.26 6.17
CA GLY A 196 6.20 14.20 5.37
C GLY A 196 6.09 14.52 3.87
N TRP A 197 5.84 15.79 3.52
CA TRP A 197 5.76 16.24 2.12
C TRP A 197 7.13 16.19 1.40
N ILE A 198 8.23 16.51 2.10
CA ILE A 198 9.60 16.43 1.55
C ILE A 198 9.98 14.96 1.34
N TRP A 199 9.69 14.12 2.33
CA TRP A 199 10.02 12.70 2.27
C TRP A 199 9.36 12.01 1.09
N GLY A 200 8.05 12.19 0.96
CA GLY A 200 7.32 11.53 -0.11
C GLY A 200 7.43 12.24 -1.48
N GLY A 201 7.66 13.55 -1.50
CA GLY A 201 7.69 14.34 -2.73
C GLY A 201 9.07 14.48 -3.39
N ILE A 202 10.15 14.38 -2.61
CA ILE A 202 11.51 14.65 -3.08
C ILE A 202 12.45 13.51 -2.66
N ALA A 203 12.53 13.20 -1.37
CA ALA A 203 13.53 12.23 -0.89
C ALA A 203 13.30 10.83 -1.47
N ALA A 204 12.08 10.30 -1.42
CA ALA A 204 11.77 8.99 -1.97
C ALA A 204 12.00 8.90 -3.50
N PRO A 205 11.52 9.86 -4.32
CA PRO A 205 11.88 9.94 -5.74
C PRO A 205 13.39 9.94 -6.04
N LEU A 206 14.18 10.67 -5.24
CA LEU A 206 15.64 10.73 -5.42
C LEU A 206 16.33 9.44 -5.01
N VAL A 207 15.91 8.83 -3.89
CA VAL A 207 16.43 7.51 -3.46
C VAL A 207 16.11 6.46 -4.52
N TRP A 208 14.88 6.44 -5.03
CA TRP A 208 14.50 5.53 -6.12
C TRP A 208 15.31 5.77 -7.39
N SER A 209 15.49 7.03 -7.78
CA SER A 209 16.30 7.38 -8.96
C SER A 209 17.76 6.97 -8.80
N SER A 210 18.33 7.12 -7.59
CA SER A 210 19.70 6.67 -7.28
C SER A 210 19.85 5.16 -7.35
N LEU A 211 18.86 4.40 -6.87
CA LEU A 211 18.83 2.94 -7.01
C LEU A 211 18.77 2.53 -8.47
N VAL A 212 17.85 3.10 -9.25
CA VAL A 212 17.74 2.79 -10.69
C VAL A 212 19.06 3.15 -11.41
N TYR A 213 19.65 4.31 -11.13
CA TYR A 213 20.95 4.72 -11.69
C TYR A 213 22.06 3.71 -11.43
N SER A 214 22.13 3.23 -10.18
CA SER A 214 23.22 2.35 -9.74
C SER A 214 23.12 0.95 -10.33
N PHE A 215 21.90 0.40 -10.45
CA PHE A 215 21.70 -0.99 -10.89
C PHE A 215 21.43 -1.14 -12.38
N LEU A 216 20.86 -0.12 -13.05
CA LEU A 216 20.41 -0.26 -14.43
C LEU A 216 21.56 -0.56 -15.40
N ASN A 217 22.74 0.02 -15.20
CA ASN A 217 23.91 -0.26 -16.03
C ASN A 217 24.34 -1.74 -15.98
N VAL A 218 24.08 -2.43 -14.87
CA VAL A 218 24.41 -3.85 -14.68
C VAL A 218 23.31 -4.74 -15.24
N VAL A 219 22.05 -4.37 -15.00
CA VAL A 219 20.89 -5.21 -15.35
C VAL A 219 20.50 -5.06 -16.82
N ASN A 220 20.50 -3.84 -17.34
CA ASN A 220 20.10 -3.53 -18.71
C ASN A 220 20.89 -2.33 -19.25
N PRO A 221 22.15 -2.54 -19.67
CA PRO A 221 23.00 -1.47 -20.19
C PRO A 221 22.42 -0.84 -21.47
N ALA A 222 21.68 -1.61 -22.27
CA ALA A 222 21.05 -1.10 -23.49
C ALA A 222 20.00 -0.03 -23.16
N LEU A 223 19.15 -0.27 -22.15
CA LEU A 223 18.18 0.72 -21.66
C LEU A 223 18.88 1.94 -21.02
N ALA A 224 19.98 1.72 -20.30
CA ALA A 224 20.68 2.80 -19.58
C ALA A 224 21.15 3.94 -20.50
N VAL A 225 21.59 3.63 -21.73
CA VAL A 225 22.06 4.62 -22.71
C VAL A 225 20.94 5.56 -23.18
N HIS A 226 19.69 5.10 -23.15
CA HIS A 226 18.54 5.85 -23.64
C HIS A 226 17.90 6.76 -22.58
N ILE A 227 18.26 6.61 -21.30
CA ILE A 227 17.67 7.40 -20.21
C ILE A 227 18.37 8.75 -20.09
N SER A 228 17.60 9.82 -20.27
CA SER A 228 18.02 11.15 -19.84
C SER A 228 17.77 11.33 -18.34
N TRP A 229 18.83 11.22 -17.54
CA TRP A 229 18.75 11.30 -16.08
C TRP A 229 18.11 12.57 -15.52
N PRO A 230 18.39 13.78 -16.05
CA PRO A 230 17.72 14.99 -15.58
C PRO A 230 16.20 14.93 -15.77
N TRP A 231 15.73 14.47 -16.93
CA TRP A 231 14.30 14.35 -17.22
C TRP A 231 13.65 13.20 -16.45
N PHE A 232 14.37 12.11 -16.23
CA PHE A 232 13.92 11.02 -15.37
C PHE A 232 13.71 11.51 -13.93
N ILE A 233 14.72 12.15 -13.33
CA ILE A 233 14.63 12.70 -11.97
C ILE A 233 13.52 13.75 -11.87
N LEU A 234 13.43 14.65 -12.85
CA LEU A 234 12.37 15.66 -12.90
C LEU A 234 10.98 15.01 -12.90
N SER A 235 10.78 13.98 -13.73
CA SER A 235 9.53 13.22 -13.79
C SER A 235 9.18 12.57 -12.44
N GLN A 236 10.18 11.99 -11.76
CA GLN A 236 10.00 11.35 -10.44
C GLN A 236 9.63 12.37 -9.35
N VAL A 237 10.30 13.52 -9.33
CA VAL A 237 9.99 14.60 -8.38
C VAL A 237 8.60 15.19 -8.67
N THR A 238 8.25 15.40 -9.94
CA THR A 238 6.90 15.85 -10.33
C THR A 238 5.83 14.88 -9.86
N PHE A 239 6.04 13.56 -10.05
CA PHE A 239 5.14 12.55 -9.51
C PHE A 239 4.97 12.70 -8.00
N GLY A 240 6.08 12.73 -7.25
CA GLY A 240 6.06 12.77 -5.80
C GLY A 240 5.35 14.02 -5.26
N LEU A 241 5.63 15.20 -5.83
CA LEU A 241 5.01 16.45 -5.43
C LEU A 241 3.51 16.48 -5.69
N VAL A 242 3.07 16.01 -6.87
CA VAL A 242 1.64 15.97 -7.21
C VAL A 242 0.91 14.92 -6.39
N ALA A 243 1.44 13.70 -6.30
CA ALA A 243 0.87 12.63 -5.49
C ALA A 243 0.75 13.04 -4.02
N GLY A 244 1.82 13.59 -3.44
CA GLY A 244 1.83 14.08 -2.07
C GLY A 244 0.84 15.23 -1.83
N THR A 245 0.71 16.16 -2.78
CA THR A 245 -0.26 17.27 -2.68
C THR A 245 -1.70 16.75 -2.72
N VAL A 246 -2.00 15.80 -3.62
CA VAL A 246 -3.33 15.19 -3.73
C VAL A 246 -3.67 14.39 -2.48
N VAL A 247 -2.75 13.58 -1.97
CA VAL A 247 -2.94 12.83 -0.71
C VAL A 247 -3.17 13.79 0.45
N TYR A 248 -2.34 14.83 0.59
CA TYR A 248 -2.44 15.79 1.69
C TYR A 248 -3.78 16.55 1.68
N ARG A 249 -4.29 16.89 0.49
CA ARG A 249 -5.59 17.54 0.30
C ARG A 249 -6.78 16.59 0.38
N SER A 250 -6.54 15.28 0.28
CA SER A 250 -7.61 14.29 0.35
C SER A 250 -8.17 14.17 1.76
N ALA A 251 -9.47 13.88 1.85
CA ALA A 251 -10.17 13.72 3.12
C ALA A 251 -9.48 12.67 3.99
N ARG A 252 -9.26 13.03 5.27
CA ARG A 252 -8.78 12.10 6.29
C ARG A 252 -9.97 11.44 6.95
N ILE A 253 -9.89 10.14 7.17
CA ILE A 253 -10.90 9.38 7.90
C ILE A 253 -10.53 9.32 9.37
N GLY A 254 -11.51 9.58 10.24
CA GLY A 254 -11.33 9.45 11.68
C GLY A 254 -11.01 8.01 12.05
N THR A 255 -9.99 7.79 12.89
CA THR A 255 -9.76 6.46 13.43
C THR A 255 -10.91 6.10 14.36
N ARG A 256 -11.34 4.83 14.37
CA ARG A 256 -12.41 4.36 15.29
C ARG A 256 -12.01 4.46 16.76
N GLN A 257 -10.83 4.98 17.09
CA GLN A 257 -10.36 5.19 18.46
C GLN A 257 -11.24 6.17 19.24
N THR A 258 -11.86 7.16 18.58
CA THR A 258 -12.76 8.13 19.22
C THR A 258 -14.19 7.64 19.41
N TRP A 259 -14.54 6.45 18.89
CA TRP A 259 -15.87 5.90 19.11
C TRP A 259 -16.06 5.59 20.60
N PRO A 260 -17.21 5.97 21.19
CA PRO A 260 -17.64 5.48 22.50
C PRO A 260 -17.48 3.96 22.59
N LEU A 261 -17.08 3.45 23.76
CA LEU A 261 -16.87 2.02 23.97
C LEU A 261 -18.14 1.21 23.59
N VAL A 262 -19.31 1.79 23.84
CA VAL A 262 -20.64 1.24 23.52
C VAL A 262 -20.81 1.01 22.00
N ASP A 263 -20.38 1.98 21.18
CA ASP A 263 -20.47 1.89 19.72
C ASP A 263 -19.41 0.92 19.14
N LYS A 264 -18.22 0.87 19.76
CA LYS A 264 -17.17 -0.12 19.42
C LYS A 264 -17.60 -1.56 19.70
N MET A 265 -18.39 -1.77 20.77
CA MET A 265 -18.87 -3.08 21.20
C MET A 265 -20.15 -3.50 20.46
N GLY A 266 -20.71 -2.67 19.57
CA GLY A 266 -21.93 -3.01 18.82
C GLY A 266 -23.18 -3.14 19.71
N VAL A 267 -23.22 -2.43 20.85
CA VAL A 267 -24.28 -2.56 21.87
C VAL A 267 -25.57 -1.82 21.49
N GLU A 268 -25.75 -1.45 20.22
CA GLU A 268 -26.99 -0.83 19.71
C GLU A 268 -28.24 -1.72 19.91
N GLY A 269 -28.08 -3.01 20.23
CA GLY A 269 -29.16 -3.94 20.53
C GLY A 269 -29.74 -3.90 21.96
N MET A 270 -29.17 -3.15 22.91
CA MET A 270 -29.64 -3.14 24.32
C MET A 270 -30.40 -1.88 24.76
N ARG A 271 -30.85 -1.03 23.83
CA ARG A 271 -31.88 -0.04 24.17
C ARG A 271 -33.22 -0.77 24.32
N LYS A 272 -33.52 -1.22 25.54
CA LYS A 272 -34.83 -1.78 25.92
C LYS A 272 -35.96 -0.92 25.35
N ARG A 273 -36.73 -1.50 24.43
CA ARG A 273 -38.08 -1.11 24.07
C ARG A 273 -38.97 -1.26 25.30
N ASN A 274 -38.94 -0.32 26.25
CA ASN A 274 -39.81 -0.32 27.44
C ASN A 274 -40.10 1.10 27.97
N GLU A 275 -40.05 2.12 27.12
CA GLU A 275 -40.54 3.45 27.49
C GLU A 275 -41.45 3.96 26.37
N ILE A 276 -42.69 3.45 26.37
CA ILE A 276 -43.84 4.20 25.88
C ILE A 276 -44.49 4.74 27.16
N PRO A 277 -44.49 6.08 27.41
CA PRO A 277 -45.28 6.65 28.49
C PRO A 277 -46.78 6.53 28.14
N PRO A 278 -47.67 6.51 29.16
CA PRO A 278 -49.10 6.24 28.98
C PRO A 278 -49.80 7.19 28.01
#